data_AF-A0A954ECU7-F1
#
_entry.id   AF-A0A954ECU7-F1
#
_cell.length_a   1.000
_cell.length_b   1.000
_cell.length_c   1.000
_cell.angle_alpha   90.00
_cell.angle_beta   90.00
_cell.angle_gamma   90.00
#
_symmetry.space_group_name_H-M   'P 1'
#
loop_
_entity.id
_entity.type
_entity.pdbx_description
1 polymer ?
#
loop_
_entity_poly.entity_id
_entity_poly.type
_entity_poly.pdbx_seq_one_letter_code
_entity_poly.pdbx_strand_id
1 'polypeptide(L)'
;SREALRLAYLQHREFATKLKGVQKQRTVGDLFSQKTGGESIVDNMTLDLLVASGGVLSHAPRMEQTVAMLIAAFEPEGFTRLAKDSIFMMPHLGVLASVHQEAALEVFKRDCLIPLGICIAPAGLCPPGQQVCDYEIRGDISAKGTLLFGELKRIPLSATQNAEVKIIPARQFDVGAGPGKPVTRKISGGSVGIILDARGRPLLVGTTGYSRQDVQNWVEQLDLYPGS
;
A
#
# COMPACT_ATOMS: atom_id res chain seq x y z
N SER A 1 1.03 -17.29 3.81
CA SER A 1 0.50 -16.54 2.66
C SER A 1 1.31 -15.28 2.29
N ARG A 2 1.75 -14.45 3.25
CA ARG A 2 2.55 -13.23 2.96
C ARG A 2 3.72 -13.45 2.01
N GLU A 3 4.57 -14.44 2.28
CA GLU A 3 5.75 -14.69 1.45
C GLU A 3 5.42 -15.13 0.02
N ALA A 4 4.39 -15.97 -0.13
CA ALA A 4 3.89 -16.37 -1.46
C ALA A 4 3.38 -15.15 -2.25
N LEU A 5 2.66 -14.23 -1.61
CA LEU A 5 2.20 -12.98 -2.24
C LEU A 5 3.38 -12.10 -2.64
N ARG A 6 4.40 -11.97 -1.77
CA ARG A 6 5.62 -11.18 -2.06
C ARG A 6 6.37 -11.74 -3.26
N LEU A 7 6.59 -13.06 -3.31
CA LEU A 7 7.26 -13.72 -4.42
C LEU A 7 6.47 -13.58 -5.73
N ALA A 8 5.15 -13.77 -5.69
CA ALA A 8 4.29 -13.56 -6.85
C ALA A 8 4.34 -12.11 -7.34
N TYR A 9 4.38 -11.13 -6.43
CA TYR A 9 4.51 -9.73 -6.79
C TYR A 9 5.84 -9.42 -7.48
N LEU A 10 6.96 -9.89 -6.90
CA LEU A 10 8.29 -9.71 -7.49
C LEU A 10 8.37 -10.31 -8.89
N GLN A 11 7.85 -11.53 -9.05
CA GLN A 11 7.77 -12.19 -10.36
C GLN A 11 6.88 -11.40 -11.34
N HIS A 12 5.73 -10.88 -10.90
CA HIS A 12 4.88 -10.06 -11.77
C HIS A 12 5.58 -8.78 -12.23
N ARG A 13 6.31 -8.09 -11.35
CA ARG A 13 7.10 -6.90 -11.71
C ARG A 13 8.17 -7.21 -12.75
N GLU A 14 8.79 -8.39 -12.66
CA GLU A 14 9.79 -8.85 -13.62
C GLU A 14 9.20 -9.05 -15.02
N PHE A 15 7.96 -9.55 -15.12
CA PHE A 15 7.29 -9.75 -16.41
C PHE A 15 6.63 -8.48 -16.97
N ALA A 16 6.14 -7.60 -16.10
CA ALA A 16 5.48 -6.35 -16.46
C ALA A 16 6.51 -5.31 -16.92
N THR A 17 7.08 -5.49 -18.11
CA THR A 17 8.10 -4.62 -18.69
C THR A 17 7.59 -3.83 -19.88
N LYS A 18 8.18 -2.67 -20.16
CA LYS A 18 7.91 -1.93 -21.39
C LYS A 18 8.27 -2.79 -22.61
N LEU A 19 7.49 -2.69 -23.69
CA LEU A 19 7.72 -3.41 -24.94
C LEU A 19 9.17 -3.22 -25.41
N LYS A 20 9.93 -4.32 -25.53
CA LYS A 20 11.24 -4.34 -26.17
C LYS A 20 11.07 -4.09 -27.67
N GLY A 21 11.58 -2.97 -28.19
CA GLY A 21 11.62 -2.72 -29.64
C GLY A 21 11.27 -1.31 -30.10
N VAL A 22 10.74 -0.43 -29.25
CA VAL A 22 10.58 0.99 -29.60
C VAL A 22 11.97 1.65 -29.54
N GLN A 23 12.47 2.15 -30.67
CA GLN A 23 13.70 2.96 -30.72
C GLN A 23 13.53 4.19 -29.81
N LYS A 24 13.98 4.10 -28.56
CA LYS A 24 14.29 5.30 -27.78
C LYS A 24 15.47 5.97 -28.48
N GLN A 25 15.34 7.25 -28.84
CA GLN A 25 16.49 8.08 -29.20
C GLN A 25 17.48 8.00 -28.04
N ARG A 26 18.60 7.31 -28.24
CA ARG A 26 19.64 7.13 -27.23
C ARG A 26 20.59 8.31 -27.31
N THR A 27 20.72 9.02 -26.20
CA THR A 27 21.75 10.06 -26.02
C THR A 27 23.02 9.40 -25.50
N VAL A 28 24.19 10.00 -25.74
CA VAL A 28 25.50 9.46 -25.31
C VAL A 28 25.56 9.18 -23.78
N GLY A 29 24.76 9.90 -22.99
CA GLY A 29 24.62 9.66 -21.54
C GLY A 29 23.92 8.36 -21.16
N ASP A 30 23.06 7.79 -22.02
CA ASP A 30 22.29 6.57 -21.73
C ASP A 30 23.14 5.29 -21.81
N LEU A 31 24.36 5.38 -22.38
CA LEU A 31 25.31 4.27 -22.48
C LEU A 31 25.94 3.92 -21.13
N PHE A 32 25.96 4.85 -20.17
CA PHE A 32 26.56 4.64 -18.85
C PHE A 32 25.56 4.11 -17.80
N SER A 33 24.26 4.24 -18.03
CA SER A 33 23.19 3.67 -17.18
C SER A 33 22.69 2.34 -17.74
N GLN A 34 23.56 1.35 -17.84
CA GLN A 34 23.22 0.04 -18.39
C GLN A 34 22.40 -0.76 -17.35
N LYS A 35 21.08 -0.51 -17.25
CA LYS A 35 20.15 -1.42 -16.56
C LYS A 35 19.86 -2.61 -17.49
N THR A 36 20.37 -3.78 -17.16
CA THR A 36 20.38 -4.99 -18.00
C THR A 36 19.02 -5.70 -18.13
N GLY A 37 17.91 -5.08 -17.70
CA GLY A 37 16.55 -5.61 -17.79
C GLY A 37 15.58 -4.55 -18.31
N GLY A 38 14.49 -4.98 -18.94
CA GLY A 38 13.42 -4.04 -19.29
C GLY A 38 12.92 -3.37 -18.01
N GLU A 39 12.86 -2.04 -17.98
CA GLU A 39 12.31 -1.35 -16.80
C GLU A 39 10.87 -1.81 -16.59
N SER A 40 10.58 -2.30 -15.38
CA SER A 40 9.22 -2.65 -14.99
C SER A 40 8.33 -1.41 -15.11
N ILE A 41 7.11 -1.58 -15.61
CA ILE A 41 6.09 -0.52 -15.58
C ILE A 41 5.47 -0.36 -14.18
N VAL A 42 5.77 -1.28 -13.26
CA VAL A 42 5.23 -1.28 -11.90
C VAL A 42 6.15 -0.48 -10.98
N ASP A 43 5.65 0.67 -10.55
CA ASP A 43 6.30 1.58 -9.60
C ASP A 43 5.42 1.74 -8.35
N ASN A 44 5.95 1.30 -7.20
CA ASN A 44 5.28 1.32 -5.91
C ASN A 44 4.84 2.73 -5.49
N MET A 45 5.61 3.76 -5.86
CA MET A 45 5.34 5.16 -5.48
C MET A 45 4.14 5.74 -6.23
N THR A 46 3.88 5.21 -7.43
CA THR A 46 2.77 5.63 -8.29
C THR A 46 1.58 4.69 -8.23
N LEU A 47 1.63 3.67 -7.36
CA LEU A 47 0.57 2.68 -7.24
C LEU A 47 -0.57 3.25 -6.40
N ASP A 48 -1.65 3.66 -7.09
CA ASP A 48 -2.79 4.36 -6.45
C ASP A 48 -3.76 3.44 -5.71
N LEU A 49 -3.93 2.18 -6.15
CA LEU A 49 -4.89 1.23 -5.59
C LEU A 49 -4.35 -0.22 -5.61
N LEU A 50 -4.33 -0.85 -4.43
CA LEU A 50 -4.16 -2.30 -4.28
C LEU A 50 -5.50 -2.95 -3.97
N VAL A 51 -5.87 -3.95 -4.75
CA VAL A 51 -7.08 -4.74 -4.52
C VAL A 51 -6.72 -6.18 -4.12
N ALA A 52 -7.06 -6.56 -2.89
CA ALA A 52 -6.92 -7.91 -2.38
C ALA A 52 -7.99 -8.82 -2.97
N SER A 53 -7.61 -9.73 -3.87
CA SER A 53 -8.50 -10.75 -4.44
C SER A 53 -7.85 -12.13 -4.37
N GLY A 54 -8.67 -13.18 -4.32
CA GLY A 54 -8.24 -14.58 -4.20
C GLY A 54 -8.61 -15.18 -2.85
N GLY A 55 -8.88 -16.49 -2.81
CA GLY A 55 -9.54 -17.16 -1.67
C GLY A 55 -8.95 -16.82 -0.29
N VAL A 56 -7.63 -16.76 -0.14
CA VAL A 56 -6.98 -16.42 1.15
C VAL A 56 -7.25 -14.97 1.56
N LEU A 57 -7.21 -14.03 0.62
CA LEU A 57 -7.41 -12.60 0.88
C LEU A 57 -8.90 -12.28 1.03
N SER A 58 -9.74 -12.84 0.15
CA SER A 58 -11.20 -12.69 0.14
C SER A 58 -11.84 -13.27 1.40
N HIS A 59 -11.35 -14.40 1.91
CA HIS A 59 -11.93 -15.08 3.09
C HIS A 59 -11.17 -14.85 4.40
N ALA A 60 -10.20 -13.94 4.45
CA ALA A 60 -9.61 -13.53 5.73
C ALA A 60 -10.74 -13.03 6.67
N PRO A 61 -10.83 -13.55 7.91
CA PRO A 61 -11.98 -13.32 8.79
C PRO A 61 -12.07 -11.86 9.27
N ARG A 62 -10.95 -11.14 9.26
CA ARG A 62 -10.87 -9.72 9.59
C ARG A 62 -10.24 -8.89 8.47
N MET A 63 -10.71 -7.66 8.32
CA MET A 63 -10.23 -6.74 7.28
C MET A 63 -8.82 -6.25 7.57
N GLU A 64 -8.50 -6.05 8.85
CA GLU A 64 -7.19 -5.65 9.36
C GLU A 64 -6.12 -6.69 9.02
N GLN A 65 -6.47 -7.99 9.08
CA GLN A 65 -5.58 -9.08 8.65
C GLN A 65 -5.31 -9.05 7.15
N THR A 66 -6.32 -8.71 6.34
CA THR A 66 -6.14 -8.53 4.89
C THR A 66 -5.17 -7.37 4.62
N VAL A 67 -5.38 -6.23 5.28
CA VAL A 67 -4.49 -5.06 5.18
C VAL A 67 -3.08 -5.42 5.59
N ALA A 68 -2.88 -6.08 6.73
CA ALA A 68 -1.57 -6.52 7.21
C ALA A 68 -0.82 -7.39 6.20
N MET A 69 -1.55 -8.31 5.54
CA MET A 69 -0.98 -9.15 4.48
C MET A 69 -0.60 -8.32 3.24
N LEU A 70 -1.44 -7.39 2.82
CA LEU A 70 -1.18 -6.53 1.65
C LEU A 70 0.07 -5.66 1.86
N ILE A 71 0.10 -4.86 2.92
CA ILE A 71 1.19 -3.90 3.15
C ILE A 71 2.53 -4.59 3.40
N ALA A 72 2.51 -5.82 3.92
CA ALA A 72 3.71 -6.59 4.19
C ALA A 72 4.19 -7.44 3.01
N ALA A 73 3.34 -7.68 2.00
CA ALA A 73 3.71 -8.43 0.80
C ALA A 73 4.06 -7.53 -0.39
N PHE A 74 3.33 -6.43 -0.56
CA PHE A 74 3.44 -5.55 -1.74
C PHE A 74 4.28 -4.30 -1.47
N GLU A 75 4.54 -3.98 -0.18
CA GLU A 75 5.38 -2.86 0.23
C GLU A 75 5.02 -1.54 -0.48
N PRO A 76 3.74 -1.10 -0.47
CA PRO A 76 3.33 0.12 -1.17
C PRO A 76 4.11 1.34 -0.65
N GLU A 77 4.32 2.31 -1.52
CA GLU A 77 5.06 3.55 -1.23
C GLU A 77 4.18 4.76 -1.48
N GLY A 78 4.40 5.84 -0.72
CA GLY A 78 3.58 7.04 -0.81
C GLY A 78 2.15 6.78 -0.33
N PHE A 79 1.17 7.23 -1.10
CA PHE A 79 -0.26 7.12 -0.78
C PHE A 79 -0.92 6.05 -1.65
N THR A 80 -1.28 4.92 -1.06
CA THR A 80 -1.90 3.79 -1.79
C THR A 80 -3.21 3.40 -1.15
N ARG A 81 -4.30 3.45 -1.93
CA ARG A 81 -5.62 2.97 -1.49
C ARG A 81 -5.62 1.45 -1.41
N LEU A 82 -6.35 0.92 -0.43
CA LEU A 82 -6.52 -0.52 -0.24
C LEU A 82 -8.00 -0.88 -0.38
N ALA A 83 -8.27 -1.92 -1.15
CA ALA A 83 -9.60 -2.51 -1.28
C ALA A 83 -9.52 -4.04 -1.24
N LYS A 84 -10.67 -4.68 -1.03
CA LYS A 84 -10.81 -6.13 -1.00
C LYS A 84 -11.94 -6.56 -1.93
N ASP A 85 -11.71 -7.64 -2.66
CA ASP A 85 -12.73 -8.47 -3.30
C ASP A 85 -13.35 -9.41 -2.26
N SER A 86 -14.48 -9.04 -1.67
CA SER A 86 -15.07 -9.81 -0.55
C SER A 86 -15.55 -11.19 -0.96
N ILE A 87 -16.05 -11.33 -2.19
CA ILE A 87 -16.74 -12.54 -2.65
C ILE A 87 -15.99 -13.28 -3.76
N PHE A 88 -14.79 -12.82 -4.11
CA PHE A 88 -13.95 -13.40 -5.17
C PHE A 88 -14.69 -13.52 -6.53
N MET A 89 -15.51 -12.52 -6.85
CA MET A 89 -16.37 -12.55 -8.03
C MET A 89 -15.88 -11.61 -9.14
N MET A 90 -14.85 -10.77 -8.89
CA MET A 90 -14.37 -9.82 -9.90
C MET A 90 -14.06 -10.45 -11.28
N PRO A 91 -13.39 -11.62 -11.39
CA PRO A 91 -13.16 -12.25 -12.69
C PRO A 91 -14.45 -12.64 -13.42
N HIS A 92 -15.46 -13.11 -12.68
CA HIS A 92 -16.75 -13.53 -13.23
C HIS A 92 -17.61 -12.33 -13.65
N LEU A 93 -17.56 -11.23 -12.90
CA LEU A 93 -18.25 -9.99 -13.25
C LEU A 93 -17.72 -9.37 -14.55
N GLY A 94 -16.45 -9.59 -14.88
CA GLY A 94 -15.89 -9.19 -16.18
C GLY A 94 -16.61 -9.84 -17.35
N VAL A 95 -16.96 -11.13 -17.23
CA VAL A 95 -17.74 -11.84 -18.26
C VAL A 95 -19.19 -11.36 -18.25
N LEU A 96 -19.83 -11.24 -17.08
CA LEU A 96 -21.21 -10.77 -16.95
C LEU A 96 -21.39 -9.37 -17.54
N ALA A 97 -20.40 -8.48 -17.40
CA ALA A 97 -20.46 -7.12 -17.92
C ALA A 97 -20.65 -7.06 -19.45
N SER A 98 -20.23 -8.09 -20.19
CA SER A 98 -20.45 -8.18 -21.65
C SER A 98 -21.90 -8.45 -22.03
N VAL A 99 -22.71 -8.98 -21.10
CA VAL A 99 -24.11 -9.35 -21.33
C VAL A 99 -25.06 -8.39 -20.58
N HIS A 100 -24.75 -8.06 -19.33
CA HIS A 100 -25.55 -7.20 -18.46
C HIS A 100 -24.67 -6.27 -17.60
N GLN A 101 -24.19 -5.18 -18.21
CA GLN A 101 -23.27 -4.23 -17.58
C GLN A 101 -23.81 -3.60 -16.29
N GLU A 102 -25.10 -3.20 -16.25
CA GLU A 102 -25.69 -2.55 -15.08
C GLU A 102 -25.71 -3.48 -13.86
N ALA A 103 -26.18 -4.72 -14.05
CA ALA A 103 -26.20 -5.72 -12.99
C ALA A 103 -24.79 -6.07 -12.51
N ALA A 104 -23.83 -6.23 -13.43
CA ALA A 104 -22.44 -6.47 -13.08
C ALA A 104 -21.85 -5.32 -12.24
N LEU A 105 -22.16 -4.07 -12.61
CA LEU A 105 -21.70 -2.89 -11.88
C LEU A 105 -22.33 -2.76 -10.50
N GLU A 106 -23.61 -3.10 -10.36
CA GLU A 106 -24.32 -3.08 -9.07
C GLU A 106 -23.70 -4.08 -8.09
N VAL A 107 -23.51 -5.34 -8.51
CA VAL A 107 -22.86 -6.38 -7.70
C VAL A 107 -21.40 -6.00 -7.40
N PHE A 108 -20.69 -5.43 -8.37
CA PHE A 108 -19.32 -4.97 -8.17
C PHE A 108 -19.22 -3.94 -7.04
N LYS A 109 -20.09 -2.91 -7.08
CA LYS A 109 -20.07 -1.80 -6.11
C LYS A 109 -20.59 -2.18 -4.74
N ARG A 110 -21.59 -3.06 -4.67
CA ARG A 110 -22.24 -3.42 -3.39
C ARG A 110 -21.54 -4.58 -2.70
N ASP A 111 -21.16 -5.61 -3.45
CA ASP A 111 -20.81 -6.91 -2.87
C ASP A 111 -19.35 -7.31 -3.11
N CYS A 112 -18.67 -6.75 -4.11
CA CYS A 112 -17.29 -7.12 -4.44
C CYS A 112 -16.26 -6.16 -3.85
N LEU A 113 -16.32 -4.87 -4.20
CA LEU A 113 -15.24 -3.94 -3.90
C LEU A 113 -15.45 -3.24 -2.57
N ILE A 114 -14.90 -3.80 -1.50
CA ILE A 114 -14.93 -3.19 -0.17
C ILE A 114 -13.70 -2.29 0.02
N PRO A 115 -13.88 -0.97 0.25
CA PRO A 115 -12.77 -0.09 0.61
C PRO A 115 -12.23 -0.45 2.01
N LEU A 116 -10.94 -0.79 2.09
CA LEU A 116 -10.26 -1.04 3.36
C LEU A 116 -9.74 0.27 3.96
N GLY A 117 -9.32 1.20 3.10
CA GLY A 117 -8.83 2.52 3.50
C GLY A 117 -7.58 2.91 2.71
N ILE A 118 -6.59 3.49 3.38
CA ILE A 118 -5.37 3.97 2.74
C ILE A 118 -4.12 3.59 3.53
N CYS A 119 -3.07 3.17 2.85
CA CYS A 119 -1.73 3.04 3.39
C CYS A 119 -0.88 4.23 2.95
N ILE A 120 -0.25 4.88 3.92
CA ILE A 120 0.66 6.00 3.73
C ILE A 120 2.04 5.55 4.23
N ALA A 121 2.96 5.35 3.31
CA ALA A 121 4.26 4.72 3.57
C ALA A 121 5.40 5.54 2.96
N PRO A 122 6.11 6.36 3.74
CA PRO A 122 7.30 7.06 3.26
C PRO A 122 8.38 6.07 2.81
N ALA A 123 8.85 6.23 1.58
CA ALA A 123 9.89 5.39 1.00
C ALA A 123 11.28 5.84 1.45
N GLY A 124 12.07 4.93 2.02
CA GLY A 124 13.40 5.23 2.54
C GLY A 124 13.77 4.32 3.72
N LEU A 125 15.01 4.48 4.18
CA LEU A 125 15.58 3.76 5.30
C LEU A 125 16.32 4.72 6.23
N CYS A 126 16.28 4.44 7.53
CA CYS A 126 17.15 5.06 8.54
C CYS A 126 17.33 4.12 9.73
N PRO A 127 18.25 4.42 10.67
CA PRO A 127 18.36 3.66 11.91
C PRO A 127 17.05 3.65 12.71
N PRO A 128 16.75 2.56 13.45
CA PRO A 128 15.58 2.47 14.31
C PRO A 128 15.41 3.65 15.27
N GLY A 129 14.17 4.08 15.47
CA GLY A 129 13.83 5.18 16.37
C GLY A 129 14.10 6.58 15.81
N GLN A 130 14.69 6.72 14.62
CA GLN A 130 14.79 8.01 13.96
C GLN A 130 13.45 8.44 13.35
N GLN A 131 13.24 9.76 13.27
CA GLN A 131 12.04 10.32 12.66
C GLN A 131 11.95 10.01 11.16
N VAL A 132 10.79 9.52 10.74
CA VAL A 132 10.46 9.28 9.33
C VAL A 132 9.65 10.43 8.76
N CYS A 133 8.59 10.85 9.46
CA CYS A 133 7.76 11.98 9.05
C CYS A 133 6.96 12.54 10.22
N ASP A 134 6.54 13.80 10.10
CA ASP A 134 5.40 14.31 10.85
C ASP A 134 4.12 14.14 10.02
N TYR A 135 3.01 13.87 10.69
CA TYR A 135 1.70 13.76 10.06
C TYR A 135 0.68 14.68 10.73
N GLU A 136 -0.24 15.20 9.93
CA GLU A 136 -1.38 15.96 10.37
C GLU A 136 -2.62 15.53 9.56
N ILE A 137 -3.70 15.26 10.27
CA ILE A 137 -4.98 14.79 9.73
C ILE A 137 -6.06 15.75 10.22
N ARG A 138 -6.87 16.27 9.30
CA ARG A 138 -7.98 17.21 9.57
C ARG A 138 -9.22 16.80 8.78
N GLY A 139 -10.41 17.02 9.31
CA GLY A 139 -11.69 16.67 8.68
C GLY A 139 -12.65 16.06 9.69
N ASP A 140 -13.32 14.98 9.30
CA ASP A 140 -14.24 14.24 10.19
C ASP A 140 -13.55 13.66 11.42
N ILE A 141 -12.23 13.47 11.35
CA ILE A 141 -11.35 13.19 12.47
C ILE A 141 -10.19 14.17 12.49
N SER A 142 -9.54 14.31 13.65
CA SER A 142 -8.32 15.10 13.78
C SER A 142 -7.25 14.32 14.53
N ALA A 143 -6.04 14.28 13.99
CA ALA A 143 -4.89 13.64 14.62
C ALA A 143 -3.60 14.28 14.11
N LYS A 144 -2.58 14.36 14.97
CA LYS A 144 -1.24 14.80 14.59
C LYS A 144 -0.19 14.06 15.40
N GLY A 145 1.01 13.98 14.88
CA GLY A 145 2.13 13.38 15.59
C GLY A 145 3.35 13.18 14.70
N THR A 146 4.37 12.59 15.31
CA THR A 146 5.60 12.18 14.64
C THR A 146 5.57 10.65 14.51
N LEU A 147 6.07 10.15 13.40
CA LEU A 147 6.19 8.73 13.12
C LEU A 147 7.67 8.37 13.06
N LEU A 148 8.08 7.38 13.86
CA LEU A 148 9.46 6.91 13.97
C LEU A 148 9.69 5.65 13.13
N PHE A 149 10.94 5.41 12.77
CA PHE A 149 11.31 4.26 11.94
C PHE A 149 11.08 2.95 12.69
N GLY A 150 10.37 2.04 12.02
CA GLY A 150 9.86 0.80 12.61
C GLY A 150 8.41 0.90 13.11
N GLU A 151 7.83 2.09 13.21
CA GLU A 151 6.45 2.24 13.67
C GLU A 151 5.43 1.92 12.58
N LEU A 152 4.30 1.39 13.03
CA LEU A 152 3.11 1.24 12.23
C LEU A 152 1.93 1.68 13.08
N LYS A 153 1.06 2.52 12.53
CA LYS A 153 -0.07 3.10 13.25
C LYS A 153 -1.35 2.99 12.43
N ARG A 154 -2.43 2.55 13.07
CA ARG A 154 -3.78 2.60 12.51
C ARG A 154 -4.56 3.75 13.11
N ILE A 155 -5.20 4.54 12.27
CA ILE A 155 -6.11 5.61 12.67
C ILE A 155 -7.48 5.31 12.04
N PRO A 156 -8.51 4.96 12.85
CA PRO A 156 -9.83 4.68 12.33
C PRO A 156 -10.41 5.86 11.55
N LEU A 157 -10.90 5.59 10.35
CA LEU A 157 -11.63 6.53 9.49
C LEU A 157 -12.62 5.68 8.68
N SER A 158 -13.91 5.81 8.94
CA SER A 158 -14.92 4.93 8.31
C SER A 158 -15.10 5.24 6.82
N ALA A 159 -15.70 4.32 6.07
CA ALA A 159 -15.94 4.48 4.64
C ALA A 159 -16.82 5.70 4.26
N THR A 160 -17.60 6.23 5.20
CA THR A 160 -18.44 7.43 5.01
C THR A 160 -17.72 8.72 5.37
N GLN A 161 -16.55 8.64 6.01
CA GLN A 161 -15.78 9.78 6.47
C GLN A 161 -14.67 10.15 5.50
N ASN A 162 -14.31 11.44 5.50
CA ASN A 162 -13.24 12.00 4.71
C ASN A 162 -12.29 12.83 5.60
N ALA A 163 -11.03 12.87 5.19
CA ALA A 163 -10.02 13.69 5.84
C ALA A 163 -9.02 14.24 4.82
N GLU A 164 -8.34 15.31 5.19
CA GLU A 164 -7.14 15.78 4.53
C GLU A 164 -5.93 15.38 5.37
N VAL A 165 -4.97 14.71 4.74
CA VAL A 165 -3.74 14.25 5.39
C VAL A 165 -2.56 14.98 4.79
N LYS A 166 -1.78 15.61 5.65
CA LYS A 166 -0.49 16.21 5.34
C LYS A 166 0.62 15.37 5.96
N ILE A 167 1.59 14.98 5.13
CA ILE A 167 2.80 14.28 5.55
C ILE A 167 4.00 15.17 5.26
N ILE A 168 4.86 15.36 6.26
CA ILE A 168 6.11 16.11 6.17
C ILE A 168 7.24 15.10 6.39
N PRO A 169 7.80 14.50 5.33
CA PRO A 169 8.84 13.49 5.48
C PRO A 169 10.19 14.12 5.88
N ALA A 170 10.99 13.37 6.61
CA ALA A 170 12.40 13.69 6.79
C ALA A 170 13.14 13.65 5.45
N ARG A 171 14.32 14.30 5.39
CA ARG A 171 15.02 14.62 4.13
C ARG A 171 15.24 13.41 3.20
N GLN A 172 15.52 12.23 3.75
CA GLN A 172 15.78 11.02 2.98
C GLN A 172 14.53 10.22 2.58
N PHE A 173 13.34 10.62 3.02
CA PHE A 173 12.09 9.90 2.76
C PHE A 173 11.26 10.59 1.67
N ASP A 174 10.65 9.80 0.79
CA ASP A 174 9.74 10.26 -0.25
C ASP A 174 8.32 9.74 0.01
N VAL A 175 7.32 10.60 -0.22
CA VAL A 175 5.89 10.26 -0.11
C VAL A 175 5.11 10.57 -1.40
N GLY A 176 5.83 10.73 -2.52
CA GLY A 176 5.29 10.90 -3.87
C GLY A 176 5.59 12.26 -4.52
N ALA A 177 6.41 13.11 -3.90
CA ALA A 177 6.80 14.42 -4.44
C ALA A 177 8.32 14.61 -4.55
N GLY A 178 9.09 13.59 -4.20
CA GLY A 178 10.54 13.62 -4.06
C GLY A 178 10.96 13.67 -2.58
N PRO A 179 12.22 13.32 -2.29
CA PRO A 179 12.73 13.23 -0.91
C PRO A 179 12.58 14.54 -0.12
N GLY A 180 12.08 14.44 1.12
CA GLY A 180 11.91 15.55 2.04
C GLY A 180 10.80 16.54 1.68
N LYS A 181 10.05 16.31 0.59
CA LYS A 181 8.98 17.23 0.17
C LYS A 181 7.64 16.85 0.80
N PRO A 182 6.95 17.80 1.44
CA PRO A 182 5.66 17.53 2.05
C PRO A 182 4.58 17.27 0.98
N VAL A 183 3.66 16.37 1.30
CA VAL A 183 2.49 16.05 0.46
C VAL A 183 1.23 16.22 1.28
N THR A 184 0.21 16.85 0.70
CA THR A 184 -1.14 16.96 1.27
C THR A 184 -2.13 16.34 0.30
N ARG A 185 -2.97 15.42 0.77
CA ARG A 185 -4.01 14.77 -0.03
C ARG A 185 -5.31 14.63 0.74
N LYS A 186 -6.44 14.78 0.04
CA LYS A 186 -7.75 14.37 0.53
C LYS A 186 -7.90 12.86 0.36
N ILE A 187 -8.44 12.22 1.38
CA ILE A 187 -8.63 10.78 1.44
C ILE A 187 -10.04 10.47 1.93
N SER A 188 -10.55 9.32 1.53
CA SER A 188 -11.75 8.70 2.09
C SER A 188 -11.34 7.52 2.95
N GLY A 189 -12.10 7.26 4.01
CA GLY A 189 -11.85 6.12 4.89
C GLY A 189 -12.24 4.78 4.27
N GLY A 190 -12.32 3.77 5.13
CA GLY A 190 -12.68 2.41 4.75
C GLY A 190 -13.01 1.58 6.00
N SER A 191 -13.17 0.27 5.82
CA SER A 191 -13.45 -0.62 6.95
C SER A 191 -12.31 -0.70 7.97
N VAL A 192 -11.07 -0.39 7.59
CA VAL A 192 -9.89 -0.39 8.46
C VAL A 192 -9.42 1.02 8.83
N GLY A 193 -9.45 1.94 7.86
CA GLY A 193 -9.09 3.35 8.04
C GLY A 193 -7.72 3.72 7.44
N ILE A 194 -6.98 4.58 8.13
CA ILE A 194 -5.68 5.08 7.69
C ILE A 194 -4.59 4.23 8.33
N ILE A 195 -3.67 3.70 7.52
CA ILE A 195 -2.44 3.05 7.98
C ILE A 195 -1.27 3.98 7.70
N LEU A 196 -0.56 4.40 8.74
CA LEU A 196 0.73 5.04 8.62
C LEU A 196 1.81 3.97 8.82
N ASP A 197 2.66 3.75 7.82
CA ASP A 197 3.64 2.67 7.81
C ASP A 197 5.06 3.23 7.64
N ALA A 198 5.79 3.35 8.74
CA ALA A 198 7.18 3.80 8.80
C ALA A 198 8.15 2.65 9.04
N ARG A 199 7.75 1.41 8.76
CA ARG A 199 8.64 0.25 8.92
C ARG A 199 9.85 0.36 8.00
N GLY A 200 9.68 1.02 6.84
CA GLY A 200 10.72 1.27 5.86
C GLY A 200 10.38 0.65 4.51
N ARG A 201 11.04 1.13 3.46
CA ARG A 201 10.93 0.60 2.10
C ARG A 201 12.34 0.53 1.49
N PRO A 202 12.85 -0.67 1.16
CA PRO A 202 12.22 -1.98 1.38
C PRO A 202 12.08 -2.34 2.87
N LEU A 203 11.18 -3.26 3.22
CA LEU A 203 11.05 -3.80 4.57
C LEU A 203 12.31 -4.60 4.96
N LEU A 204 12.79 -4.38 6.18
CA LEU A 204 13.93 -5.14 6.73
C LEU A 204 13.49 -6.57 7.10
N VAL A 205 13.93 -7.56 6.34
CA VAL A 205 13.64 -9.00 6.59
C VAL A 205 14.92 -9.77 6.94
N GLY A 206 14.81 -10.79 7.80
CA GLY A 206 15.92 -11.66 8.17
C GLY A 206 16.66 -11.24 9.45
N THR A 207 17.97 -11.51 9.54
CA THR A 207 18.79 -11.31 10.75
C THR A 207 19.05 -9.84 11.10
N THR A 208 18.86 -8.93 10.15
CA THR A 208 18.87 -7.47 10.35
C THR A 208 17.45 -6.88 10.42
N GLY A 209 16.43 -7.74 10.47
CA GLY A 209 15.02 -7.38 10.45
C GLY A 209 14.47 -6.96 11.82
N TYR A 210 13.16 -6.76 11.84
CA TYR A 210 12.44 -6.31 13.02
C TYR A 210 12.43 -7.36 14.14
N SER A 211 12.43 -6.88 15.38
CA SER A 211 12.35 -7.71 16.57
C SER A 211 10.95 -8.32 16.73
N ARG A 212 10.82 -9.33 17.61
CA ARG A 212 9.50 -9.87 18.00
C ARG A 212 8.62 -8.79 18.63
N GLN A 213 9.21 -7.88 19.39
CA GLN A 213 8.47 -6.79 20.03
C GLN A 213 7.89 -5.83 18.99
N ASP A 214 8.64 -5.51 17.94
CA ASP A 214 8.14 -4.67 16.85
C ASP A 214 6.93 -5.32 16.18
N VAL A 215 7.03 -6.61 15.89
CA VAL A 215 5.92 -7.37 15.29
C VAL A 215 4.69 -7.39 16.20
N GLN A 216 4.88 -7.60 17.50
CA GLN A 216 3.80 -7.58 18.48
C GLN A 216 3.14 -6.19 18.57
N ASN A 217 3.95 -5.13 18.59
CA ASN A 217 3.45 -3.76 18.56
C ASN A 217 2.59 -3.51 17.32
N TRP A 218 2.99 -4.03 16.14
CA TRP A 218 2.17 -3.87 14.94
C TRP A 218 0.86 -4.67 14.97
N VAL A 219 0.89 -5.86 15.58
CA VAL A 219 -0.32 -6.69 15.80
C VAL A 219 -1.33 -5.91 16.64
N GLU A 220 -0.86 -5.25 17.70
CA GLU A 220 -1.68 -4.41 18.59
C GLU A 220 -2.17 -3.15 17.88
N GLN A 221 -1.27 -2.42 17.20
CA GLN A 221 -1.61 -1.18 16.48
C GLN A 221 -2.63 -1.41 15.35
N LEU A 222 -2.55 -2.55 14.67
CA LEU A 222 -3.55 -2.93 13.65
C LEU A 222 -4.81 -3.55 14.26
N ASP A 223 -4.82 -3.85 15.55
CA ASP A 223 -5.88 -4.60 16.21
C ASP A 223 -6.18 -5.91 15.45
N LEU A 224 -5.17 -6.75 15.21
CA LEU A 224 -5.37 -7.99 14.42
C LEU A 224 -6.16 -9.06 15.19
N TYR A 225 -6.02 -9.08 16.51
CA TYR A 225 -6.64 -10.03 17.43
C TYR A 225 -7.16 -9.27 18.66
N PRO A 226 -8.46 -8.95 18.75
CA PRO A 226 -8.98 -8.15 19.84
C PRO A 226 -9.26 -9.06 21.05
N GLY A 227 -8.75 -8.71 22.23
CA GLY A 227 -9.01 -9.46 23.47
C GLY A 227 -8.13 -10.70 23.68
N SER A 228 -7.00 -10.80 22.98
CA SER A 228 -5.91 -11.73 23.28
C SER A 228 -4.87 -11.14 24.22
#